data_AF-A0A6C0AEZ0-F1
#
_entry.id   AF-A0A6C0AEZ0-F1
#
_cell.length_a   1.000
_cell.length_b   1.000
_cell.length_c   1.000
_cell.angle_alpha   90.00
_cell.angle_beta   90.00
_cell.angle_gamma   90.00
#
_symmetry.space_group_name_H-M   'P 1'
#
loop_
_entity.id
_entity.type
_entity.pdbx_description
1 polymer ?
#
loop_
_entity_poly.entity_id
_entity_poly.type
_entity_poly.pdbx_seq_one_letter_code
_entity_poly.pdbx_strand_id
1 'polypeptide(L)'
;MEIDLNLLEKPKYKYLKDSDFYKNLDLNCKEKIFILYICPIDEKNIDTFGKTIDFWCLNKIPSCFFQLISKKIKRDVKSIEYFLNSNIDSVRDTTYSIINKDIFYFIKKIINLNFFHILEIIFEKFKVQKGLFQSLIIFFIKKDNVEAINFLINKEKINYPEIYENRLNILLEISIKEGKFKCLKYFHEKGVSLRYKFNFIHKAIEKFENPEYQKCLNYYVENLEYETEFEKKYLDTIVEKLSLIKVE
;
A
#
# COMPACT_ATOMS: atom_id res chain seq x y z
N MET A 1 29.59 -32.81 -8.88
CA MET A 1 28.63 -33.59 -8.09
C MET A 1 27.84 -34.44 -9.08
N GLU A 2 28.14 -35.73 -9.18
CA GLU A 2 27.36 -36.64 -10.03
C GLU A 2 26.02 -36.92 -9.34
N ILE A 3 24.93 -36.72 -10.07
CA ILE A 3 23.58 -36.87 -9.53
C ILE A 3 23.10 -38.29 -9.84
N ASP A 4 22.75 -39.03 -8.79
CA ASP A 4 22.13 -40.34 -8.92
C ASP A 4 20.68 -40.18 -9.43
N LEU A 5 20.51 -40.40 -10.73
CA LEU A 5 19.23 -40.25 -11.44
C LEU A 5 18.16 -41.25 -10.96
N ASN A 6 18.56 -42.30 -10.22
CA ASN A 6 17.62 -43.30 -9.71
C ASN A 6 16.60 -42.71 -8.71
N LEU A 7 16.90 -41.57 -8.09
CA LEU A 7 15.98 -40.85 -7.19
C LEU A 7 14.83 -40.13 -7.93
N LEU A 8 14.97 -39.89 -9.24
CA LEU A 8 13.92 -39.30 -10.10
C LEU A 8 12.88 -40.33 -10.54
N GLU A 9 13.28 -41.60 -10.66
CA GLU A 9 12.40 -42.68 -11.10
C GLU A 9 11.52 -43.23 -9.97
N LYS A 10 12.01 -43.17 -8.72
CA LYS A 10 11.29 -43.62 -7.54
C LYS A 10 11.39 -42.58 -6.42
N PRO A 11 10.52 -41.55 -6.41
CA PRO A 11 10.55 -40.56 -5.34
C PRO A 11 10.30 -41.26 -4.00
N LYS A 12 11.16 -40.96 -3.02
CA LYS A 12 11.15 -41.55 -1.67
C LYS A 12 9.83 -41.33 -0.93
N TYR A 13 9.13 -40.25 -1.25
CA TYR A 13 7.89 -39.85 -0.57
C TYR A 13 6.66 -40.11 -1.44
N LYS A 14 5.63 -40.73 -0.83
CA LYS A 14 4.41 -41.18 -1.52
C LYS A 14 3.64 -40.03 -2.18
N TYR A 15 3.55 -38.87 -1.54
CA TYR A 15 2.78 -37.72 -2.07
C TYR A 15 3.37 -37.13 -3.36
N LEU A 16 4.68 -37.25 -3.59
CA LEU A 16 5.30 -36.84 -4.86
C LEU A 16 4.85 -37.73 -6.02
N LYS A 17 4.59 -39.02 -5.78
CA LYS A 17 4.08 -39.94 -6.82
C LYS A 17 2.69 -39.54 -7.30
N ASP A 18 1.89 -38.95 -6.42
CA ASP A 18 0.49 -38.65 -6.68
C ASP A 18 0.26 -37.21 -7.19
N SER A 19 1.24 -36.32 -7.01
CA SER A 19 1.18 -34.91 -7.43
C SER A 19 1.12 -34.74 -8.96
N ASP A 20 0.13 -34.00 -9.44
CA ASP A 20 0.02 -33.62 -10.87
C ASP A 20 1.22 -32.77 -11.33
N PHE A 21 1.85 -32.03 -10.42
CA PHE A 21 3.10 -31.32 -10.71
C PHE A 21 4.23 -32.31 -11.03
N TYR A 22 4.39 -33.37 -10.24
CA TYR A 22 5.41 -34.41 -10.46
C TYR A 22 5.16 -35.23 -11.73
N LYS A 23 3.91 -35.56 -12.01
CA LYS A 23 3.51 -36.36 -13.19
C LYS A 23 3.71 -35.63 -14.51
N ASN A 24 3.54 -34.31 -14.52
CA ASN A 24 3.64 -33.49 -15.74
C ASN A 24 5.01 -32.83 -15.95
N LEU A 25 6.00 -33.19 -15.13
CA LEU A 25 7.35 -32.64 -15.19
C LEU A 25 8.16 -33.32 -16.32
N ASP A 26 8.63 -32.56 -17.30
CA ASP A 26 9.50 -33.03 -18.40
C ASP A 26 10.83 -33.59 -17.87
N LEU A 27 11.16 -34.84 -18.21
CA LEU A 27 12.35 -35.60 -17.79
C LEU A 27 13.68 -34.96 -18.20
N ASN A 28 13.68 -34.09 -19.21
CA ASN A 28 14.91 -33.48 -19.71
C ASN A 28 15.21 -32.09 -19.12
N CYS A 29 14.34 -31.58 -18.24
CA CYS A 29 14.53 -30.23 -17.69
C CYS A 29 15.56 -30.22 -16.55
N LYS A 30 16.66 -29.45 -16.72
CA LYS A 30 17.70 -29.24 -15.68
C LYS A 30 17.15 -28.67 -14.36
N GLU A 31 15.96 -28.07 -14.39
CA GLU A 31 15.25 -27.55 -13.21
C GLU A 31 14.73 -28.68 -12.28
N LYS A 32 14.60 -29.93 -12.79
CA LYS A 32 14.17 -31.12 -12.01
C LYS A 32 15.10 -31.47 -10.86
N ILE A 33 16.40 -31.40 -11.10
CA ILE A 33 17.42 -31.82 -10.15
C ILE A 33 17.41 -30.89 -8.92
N PHE A 34 17.04 -29.63 -9.12
CA PHE A 34 17.07 -28.61 -8.08
C PHE A 34 15.90 -28.70 -7.10
N ILE A 35 14.71 -29.07 -7.57
CA ILE A 35 13.50 -29.15 -6.73
C ILE A 35 13.50 -30.41 -5.86
N LEU A 36 14.04 -31.53 -6.35
CA LEU A 36 14.03 -32.81 -5.63
C LEU A 36 15.15 -32.96 -4.59
N TYR A 37 16.28 -32.25 -4.75
CA TYR A 37 17.40 -32.36 -3.81
C TYR A 37 17.22 -31.49 -2.55
N ILE A 38 16.36 -30.47 -2.60
CA ILE A 38 16.25 -29.44 -1.56
C ILE A 38 15.06 -29.65 -0.60
N CYS A 39 14.12 -30.56 -0.89
CA CYS A 39 12.85 -30.56 -0.18
C CYS A 39 12.37 -31.95 0.31
N PRO A 40 12.59 -32.31 1.59
CA PRO A 40 11.65 -33.17 2.28
C PRO A 40 10.42 -32.30 2.59
N ILE A 41 9.44 -32.31 1.69
CA ILE A 41 8.22 -31.50 1.84
C ILE A 41 7.40 -32.10 2.98
N ASP A 42 7.27 -31.38 4.08
CA ASP A 42 6.15 -31.55 5.00
C ASP A 42 5.19 -30.38 4.77
N GLU A 43 4.28 -30.57 3.81
CA GLU A 43 3.24 -29.60 3.42
C GLU A 43 2.32 -29.20 4.59
N LYS A 44 2.38 -29.94 5.71
CA LYS A 44 1.60 -29.64 6.91
C LYS A 44 2.12 -28.47 7.71
N ASN A 45 3.39 -28.09 7.55
CA ASN A 45 3.99 -27.02 8.35
C ASN A 45 4.78 -26.02 7.50
N ILE A 46 4.07 -24.98 7.07
CA ILE A 46 4.57 -23.90 6.23
C ILE A 46 5.62 -23.02 6.94
N ASP A 47 5.77 -23.16 8.27
CA ASP A 47 6.73 -22.40 9.09
C ASP A 47 8.10 -23.07 9.15
N THR A 48 8.17 -24.37 8.90
CA THR A 48 9.43 -25.11 8.68
C THR A 48 10.02 -24.85 7.29
N PHE A 49 9.18 -24.60 6.28
CA PHE A 49 9.61 -24.30 4.90
C PHE A 49 10.53 -23.08 4.81
N GLY A 50 10.27 -22.02 5.57
CA GLY A 50 11.11 -20.81 5.54
C GLY A 50 12.49 -20.97 6.19
N LYS A 51 12.74 -22.11 6.86
CA LYS A 51 13.97 -22.38 7.63
C LYS A 51 14.89 -23.40 6.95
N THR A 52 14.40 -24.20 6.01
CA THR A 52 15.13 -25.34 5.43
C THR A 52 15.77 -25.07 4.07
N ILE A 53 15.64 -23.87 3.51
CA ILE A 53 16.02 -23.64 2.12
C ILE A 53 17.31 -22.83 1.98
N ASP A 54 18.45 -23.51 2.05
CA ASP A 54 19.71 -22.97 1.55
C ASP A 54 19.72 -22.99 0.02
N PHE A 55 19.36 -21.86 -0.60
CA PHE A 55 19.50 -21.68 -2.04
C PHE A 55 20.93 -21.23 -2.38
N TRP A 56 21.76 -22.16 -2.82
CA TRP A 56 23.04 -21.82 -3.46
C TRP A 56 22.82 -21.50 -4.95
N CYS A 57 23.17 -20.29 -5.34
CA CYS A 57 23.59 -19.87 -6.69
C CYS A 57 22.86 -20.46 -7.91
N LEU A 58 21.59 -20.10 -8.12
CA LEU A 58 20.99 -20.18 -9.46
C LEU A 58 21.07 -18.83 -10.16
N ASN A 59 21.74 -18.79 -11.33
CA ASN A 59 21.81 -17.61 -12.20
C ASN A 59 20.42 -17.13 -12.69
N LYS A 60 19.40 -17.99 -12.60
CA LYS A 60 18.00 -17.66 -12.86
C LYS A 60 17.13 -18.32 -11.80
N ILE A 61 16.36 -17.49 -11.10
CA ILE A 61 15.42 -17.93 -10.08
C ILE A 61 14.19 -18.55 -10.78
N PRO A 62 13.81 -19.81 -10.47
CA PRO A 62 12.63 -20.44 -11.07
C PRO A 62 11.35 -19.63 -10.80
N SER A 63 10.45 -19.56 -11.78
CA SER A 63 9.18 -18.83 -11.65
C SER A 63 8.31 -19.36 -10.49
N CYS A 64 8.39 -20.66 -10.20
CA CYS A 64 7.72 -21.29 -9.07
C CYS A 64 8.23 -20.76 -7.72
N PHE A 65 9.53 -20.46 -7.59
CA PHE A 65 10.09 -19.87 -6.39
C PHE A 65 9.57 -18.45 -6.17
N PHE A 66 9.53 -17.63 -7.23
CA PHE A 66 8.93 -16.30 -7.18
C PHE A 66 7.47 -16.35 -6.73
N GLN A 67 6.68 -17.30 -7.27
CA GLN A 67 5.28 -17.48 -6.89
C GLN A 67 5.12 -17.91 -5.42
N LEU A 68 6.00 -18.79 -4.92
CA LEU A 68 5.97 -19.24 -3.51
C LEU A 68 6.23 -18.08 -2.55
N ILE A 69 7.32 -17.33 -2.77
CA ILE A 69 7.64 -16.15 -1.94
C ILE A 69 6.53 -15.11 -2.04
N SER A 70 6.01 -14.86 -3.25
CA SER A 70 4.89 -13.93 -3.46
C SER A 70 3.64 -14.34 -2.70
N LYS A 71 3.26 -15.63 -2.74
CA LYS A 71 2.11 -16.16 -1.99
C LYS A 71 2.31 -16.01 -0.48
N LYS A 72 3.50 -16.33 0.04
CA LYS A 72 3.79 -16.22 1.49
C LYS A 72 3.72 -14.77 1.95
N ILE A 73 4.38 -13.84 1.25
CA ILE A 73 4.35 -12.41 1.58
C ILE A 73 2.94 -11.82 1.45
N LYS A 74 2.19 -12.19 0.38
CA LYS A 74 0.81 -11.73 0.21
C LYS A 74 -0.12 -12.30 1.26
N ARG A 75 0.14 -13.49 1.81
CA ARG A 75 -0.63 -14.06 2.92
C ARG A 75 -0.28 -13.41 4.26
N ASP A 76 1.01 -13.29 4.56
CA ASP A 76 1.55 -12.72 5.79
C ASP A 76 2.61 -11.66 5.49
N VAL A 77 2.23 -10.39 5.59
CA VAL A 77 3.13 -9.27 5.31
C VAL A 77 4.23 -9.13 6.36
N LYS A 78 4.12 -9.75 7.55
CA LYS A 78 5.21 -9.74 8.54
C LYS A 78 6.44 -10.48 8.04
N SER A 79 6.24 -11.48 7.18
CA SER A 79 7.33 -12.22 6.54
C SER A 79 8.24 -11.36 5.67
N ILE A 80 7.81 -10.15 5.27
CA ILE A 80 8.63 -9.20 4.50
C ILE A 80 9.93 -8.87 5.24
N GLU A 81 9.87 -8.57 6.53
CA GLU A 81 11.05 -8.24 7.32
C GLU A 81 12.03 -9.43 7.35
N TYR A 82 11.52 -10.61 7.67
CA TYR A 82 12.31 -11.84 7.70
C TYR A 82 12.97 -12.12 6.34
N PHE A 83 12.23 -11.98 5.23
CA PHE A 83 12.77 -12.27 3.90
C PHE A 83 13.72 -11.19 3.35
N LEU A 84 13.49 -9.92 3.65
CA LEU A 84 14.40 -8.83 3.26
C LEU A 84 15.73 -8.86 4.02
N ASN A 85 15.76 -9.50 5.19
CA ASN A 85 16.95 -9.67 6.03
C ASN A 85 17.50 -11.11 6.00
N SER A 86 17.03 -11.94 5.05
CA SER A 86 17.50 -13.31 4.90
C SER A 86 18.98 -13.35 4.49
N ASN A 87 19.74 -14.29 5.06
CA ASN A 87 21.09 -14.63 4.63
C ASN A 87 21.12 -15.34 3.27
N ILE A 88 19.96 -15.72 2.74
CA ILE A 88 19.82 -16.39 1.45
C ILE A 88 19.54 -15.34 0.37
N ASP A 89 20.53 -15.09 -0.49
CA ASP A 89 20.49 -14.03 -1.51
C ASP A 89 19.27 -14.13 -2.43
N SER A 90 18.93 -15.35 -2.89
CA SER A 90 17.79 -15.54 -3.79
C SER A 90 16.44 -15.20 -3.14
N VAL A 91 16.27 -15.46 -1.83
CA VAL A 91 15.09 -15.08 -1.06
C VAL A 91 15.01 -13.56 -0.97
N ARG A 92 16.13 -12.92 -0.63
CA ARG A 92 16.23 -11.46 -0.49
C ARG A 92 15.94 -10.75 -1.81
N ASP A 93 16.56 -11.18 -2.90
CA ASP A 93 16.42 -10.60 -4.25
C ASP A 93 15.02 -10.82 -4.84
N THR A 94 14.44 -12.01 -4.62
CA THR A 94 13.07 -12.31 -5.01
C THR A 94 12.08 -11.43 -4.26
N THR A 95 12.28 -11.29 -2.94
CA THR A 95 11.45 -10.42 -2.09
C THR A 95 11.56 -8.97 -2.53
N TYR A 96 12.78 -8.52 -2.84
CA TYR A 96 13.01 -7.19 -3.38
C TYR A 96 12.24 -6.98 -4.68
N SER A 97 12.34 -7.94 -5.60
CA SER A 97 11.66 -7.88 -6.90
C SER A 97 10.13 -7.86 -6.75
N ILE A 98 9.56 -8.67 -5.85
CA ILE A 98 8.12 -8.72 -5.57
C ILE A 98 7.63 -7.37 -5.02
N ILE A 99 8.34 -6.84 -4.03
CA ILE A 99 7.94 -5.57 -3.40
C ILE A 99 8.08 -4.43 -4.40
N ASN A 100 9.17 -4.35 -5.15
CA ASN A 100 9.35 -3.29 -6.13
C ASN A 100 8.23 -3.29 -7.20
N LYS A 101 7.82 -4.49 -7.64
CA LYS A 101 6.75 -4.65 -8.65
C LYS A 101 5.39 -4.18 -8.13
N ASP A 102 5.07 -4.47 -6.87
CA ASP A 102 3.76 -4.23 -6.26
C ASP A 102 3.85 -3.27 -5.04
N ILE A 103 4.77 -2.29 -5.06
CA ILE A 103 5.14 -1.51 -3.86
C ILE A 103 3.93 -0.77 -3.24
N PHE A 104 3.05 -0.25 -4.10
CA PHE A 104 1.84 0.42 -3.70
C PHE A 104 0.86 -0.50 -2.96
N TYR A 105 0.73 -1.75 -3.40
CA TYR A 105 -0.10 -2.75 -2.72
C TYR A 105 0.44 -3.05 -1.32
N PHE A 106 1.76 -3.27 -1.21
CA PHE A 106 2.37 -3.61 0.07
C PHE A 106 2.27 -2.47 1.07
N ILE A 107 2.60 -1.25 0.68
CA ILE A 107 2.51 -0.10 1.60
C ILE A 107 1.07 0.06 2.11
N LYS A 108 0.06 -0.04 1.22
CA LYS A 108 -1.34 0.02 1.64
C LYS A 108 -1.70 -1.05 2.66
N LYS A 109 -1.33 -2.30 2.36
CA LYS A 109 -1.66 -3.44 3.22
C LYS A 109 -0.98 -3.32 4.58
N ILE A 110 0.27 -2.90 4.61
CA ILE A 110 1.07 -2.76 5.83
C ILE A 110 0.55 -1.60 6.69
N ILE A 111 0.19 -0.46 6.09
CA ILE A 111 -0.45 0.66 6.80
C ILE A 111 -1.79 0.23 7.40
N ASN A 112 -2.65 -0.47 6.64
CA ASN A 112 -3.94 -0.93 7.18
C ASN A 112 -3.80 -1.95 8.34
N LEU A 113 -2.64 -2.59 8.46
CA LEU A 113 -2.31 -3.52 9.54
C LEU A 113 -1.47 -2.86 10.65
N ASN A 114 -1.21 -1.55 10.55
CA ASN A 114 -0.39 -0.77 11.49
C ASN A 114 1.02 -1.33 11.72
N PHE A 115 1.61 -1.99 10.71
CA PHE A 115 2.98 -2.52 10.78
C PHE A 115 4.00 -1.48 10.32
N PHE A 116 4.02 -0.33 10.98
CA PHE A 116 4.87 0.81 10.60
C PHE A 116 6.37 0.49 10.57
N HIS A 117 6.86 -0.39 11.45
CA HIS A 117 8.26 -0.85 11.42
C HIS A 117 8.66 -1.50 10.08
N ILE A 118 7.76 -2.25 9.43
CA ILE A 118 8.02 -2.85 8.10
C ILE A 118 8.08 -1.77 7.02
N LEU A 119 7.29 -0.70 7.15
CA LEU A 119 7.34 0.44 6.22
C LEU A 119 8.68 1.17 6.30
N GLU A 120 9.27 1.28 7.49
CA GLU A 120 10.62 1.84 7.66
C GLU A 120 11.62 1.08 6.79
N ILE A 121 11.62 -0.25 6.89
CA ILE A 121 12.50 -1.13 6.12
C ILE A 121 12.27 -0.95 4.62
N ILE A 122 11.00 -0.86 4.19
CA ILE A 122 10.66 -0.64 2.77
C ILE A 122 11.14 0.74 2.31
N PHE A 123 10.92 1.79 3.07
CA PHE A 123 11.34 3.14 2.68
C PHE A 123 12.85 3.30 2.63
N GLU A 124 13.58 2.66 3.54
CA GLU A 124 15.03 2.62 3.54
C GLU A 124 15.58 1.89 2.31
N LYS A 125 15.05 0.70 1.99
CA LYS A 125 15.59 -0.15 0.93
C LYS A 125 15.19 0.27 -0.50
N PHE A 126 14.00 0.83 -0.69
CA PHE A 126 13.43 1.02 -2.05
C PHE A 126 13.49 2.45 -2.58
N LYS A 127 14.09 3.40 -1.86
CA LYS A 127 14.18 4.83 -2.27
C LYS A 127 12.88 5.34 -2.90
N VAL A 128 11.81 5.29 -2.12
CA VAL A 128 10.45 5.58 -2.61
C VAL A 128 10.37 6.99 -3.22
N GLN A 129 9.88 7.07 -4.45
CA GLN A 129 9.74 8.33 -5.18
C GLN A 129 8.60 9.20 -4.62
N LYS A 130 8.76 10.53 -4.69
CA LYS A 130 7.75 11.52 -4.25
C LYS A 130 6.35 11.26 -4.86
N GLY A 131 6.29 10.84 -6.12
CA GLY A 131 5.03 10.51 -6.79
C GLY A 131 4.23 9.41 -6.08
N LEU A 132 4.91 8.38 -5.54
CA LEU A 132 4.26 7.30 -4.81
C LEU A 132 3.64 7.81 -3.50
N PHE A 133 4.34 8.68 -2.77
CA PHE A 133 3.81 9.29 -1.55
C PHE A 133 2.53 10.08 -1.83
N GLN A 134 2.51 10.90 -2.89
CA GLN A 134 1.31 11.64 -3.26
C GLN A 134 0.13 10.69 -3.58
N SER A 135 0.35 9.65 -4.37
CA SER A 135 -0.69 8.65 -4.65
C SER A 135 -1.20 7.93 -3.41
N LEU A 136 -0.31 7.61 -2.46
CA LEU A 136 -0.66 6.98 -1.19
C LEU A 136 -1.48 7.93 -0.30
N ILE A 137 -1.03 9.18 -0.14
CA ILE A 137 -1.74 10.18 0.67
C ILE A 137 -3.15 10.40 0.10
N ILE A 138 -3.30 10.57 -1.21
CA ILE A 138 -4.62 10.70 -1.86
C ILE A 138 -5.51 9.48 -1.59
N PHE A 139 -4.94 8.27 -1.65
CA PHE A 139 -5.67 7.05 -1.34
C PHE A 139 -6.17 7.05 0.12
N PHE A 140 -5.34 7.47 1.08
CA PHE A 140 -5.73 7.51 2.49
C PHE A 140 -6.65 8.68 2.84
N ILE A 141 -6.62 9.79 2.09
CA ILE A 141 -7.65 10.84 2.17
C ILE A 141 -9.01 10.24 1.83
N LYS A 142 -9.12 9.50 0.72
CA LYS A 142 -10.39 8.85 0.32
C LYS A 142 -10.93 7.87 1.37
N LYS A 143 -10.05 7.33 2.22
CA LYS A 143 -10.39 6.45 3.35
C LYS A 143 -10.59 7.19 4.68
N ASP A 144 -10.41 8.50 4.71
CA ASP A 144 -10.41 9.36 5.90
C ASP A 144 -9.44 8.89 7.00
N ASN A 145 -8.29 8.32 6.59
CA ASN A 145 -7.30 7.73 7.50
C ASN A 145 -6.17 8.73 7.79
N VAL A 146 -6.37 9.57 8.81
CA VAL A 146 -5.41 10.61 9.24
C VAL A 146 -4.10 10.01 9.76
N GLU A 147 -4.15 8.88 10.47
CA GLU A 147 -2.94 8.24 11.02
C GLU A 147 -1.97 7.84 9.91
N ALA A 148 -2.49 7.22 8.85
CA ALA A 148 -1.72 6.87 7.66
C ALA A 148 -1.13 8.11 6.96
N ILE A 149 -1.92 9.17 6.83
CA ILE A 149 -1.47 10.43 6.22
C ILE A 149 -0.35 11.06 7.03
N ASN A 150 -0.51 11.16 8.34
CA ASN A 150 0.49 11.70 9.26
C ASN A 150 1.81 10.91 9.17
N PHE A 151 1.73 9.57 9.17
CA PHE A 151 2.91 8.71 8.98
C PHE A 151 3.62 9.02 7.65
N LEU A 152 2.89 9.07 6.54
CA LEU A 152 3.46 9.30 5.21
C LEU A 152 4.11 10.68 5.07
N ILE A 153 3.47 11.73 5.61
CA ILE A 153 3.99 13.10 5.58
C ILE A 153 5.28 13.22 6.39
N ASN A 154 5.32 12.63 7.59
CA ASN A 154 6.51 12.59 8.43
C ASN A 154 7.65 11.82 7.76
N LYS A 155 7.34 10.72 7.06
CA LYS A 155 8.34 9.92 6.33
C LYS A 155 8.89 10.62 5.10
N GLU A 156 8.04 11.33 4.37
CA GLU A 156 8.47 12.14 3.23
C GLU A 156 9.32 13.35 3.66
N LYS A 157 9.40 13.64 4.98
CA LYS A 157 10.03 14.83 5.55
C LYS A 157 9.46 16.12 4.95
N ILE A 158 8.15 16.16 4.72
CA ILE A 158 7.48 17.38 4.29
C ILE A 158 7.47 18.35 5.47
N ASN A 159 8.25 19.44 5.34
CA ASN A 159 8.18 20.56 6.27
C ASN A 159 6.98 21.45 5.90
N TYR A 160 6.13 21.70 6.89
CA TYR A 160 5.02 22.66 6.81
C TYR A 160 5.54 24.09 7.04
N PRO A 161 4.87 25.15 6.53
CA PRO A 161 3.84 25.19 5.48
C PRO A 161 4.32 25.80 4.14
N GLU A 162 5.43 26.56 4.13
CA GLU A 162 5.76 27.47 3.02
C GLU A 162 6.32 26.77 1.76
N ILE A 163 7.02 25.65 1.89
CA ILE A 163 7.70 25.00 0.74
C ILE A 163 6.71 24.14 -0.09
N TYR A 164 5.51 23.85 0.43
CA TYR A 164 4.58 22.89 -0.17
C TYR A 164 3.12 23.37 -0.27
N GLU A 165 2.86 24.67 -0.16
CA GLU A 165 1.50 25.26 -0.21
C GLU A 165 0.68 24.72 -1.40
N ASN A 166 1.25 24.65 -2.60
CA ASN A 166 0.56 24.12 -3.79
C ASN A 166 0.12 22.66 -3.66
N ARG A 167 0.98 21.78 -3.12
CA ARG A 167 0.64 20.36 -2.97
C ARG A 167 -0.35 20.14 -1.84
N LEU A 168 -0.16 20.83 -0.71
CA LEU A 168 -1.07 20.74 0.42
C LEU A 168 -2.45 21.30 0.06
N ASN A 169 -2.50 22.38 -0.73
CA ASN A 169 -3.73 22.89 -1.30
C ASN A 169 -4.44 21.81 -2.12
N ILE A 170 -3.75 21.08 -3.01
CA ILE A 170 -4.33 19.95 -3.77
C ILE A 170 -4.93 18.89 -2.84
N LEU A 171 -4.21 18.49 -1.78
CA LEU A 171 -4.67 17.48 -0.83
C LEU A 171 -5.88 17.96 -0.01
N LEU A 172 -5.90 19.23 0.35
CA LEU A 172 -7.01 19.89 1.01
C LEU A 172 -8.24 19.94 0.09
N GLU A 173 -8.06 20.28 -1.19
CA GLU A 173 -9.16 20.26 -2.17
C GLU A 173 -9.77 18.87 -2.28
N ILE A 174 -8.92 17.83 -2.32
CA ILE A 174 -9.38 16.44 -2.40
C ILE A 174 -10.17 16.09 -1.14
N SER A 175 -9.72 16.53 0.04
CA SER A 175 -10.42 16.29 1.30
C SER A 175 -11.83 16.90 1.28
N ILE A 176 -11.98 18.12 0.76
CA ILE A 176 -13.29 18.79 0.62
C ILE A 176 -14.16 18.07 -0.43
N LYS A 177 -13.62 17.83 -1.64
CA LYS A 177 -14.35 17.18 -2.75
C LYS A 177 -14.88 15.79 -2.38
N GLU A 178 -14.15 15.07 -1.55
CA GLU A 178 -14.47 13.72 -1.10
C GLU A 178 -15.26 13.70 0.23
N GLY A 179 -15.50 14.85 0.87
CA GLY A 179 -16.21 14.93 2.15
C GLY A 179 -15.46 14.32 3.33
N LYS A 180 -14.13 14.44 3.37
CA LYS A 180 -13.24 13.77 4.32
C LYS A 180 -12.90 14.73 5.46
N PHE A 181 -13.84 14.88 6.38
CA PHE A 181 -13.78 15.85 7.48
C PHE A 181 -12.52 15.71 8.32
N LYS A 182 -12.13 14.48 8.71
CA LYS A 182 -10.94 14.30 9.58
C LYS A 182 -9.67 14.72 8.85
N CYS A 183 -9.55 14.40 7.57
CA CYS A 183 -8.41 14.82 6.75
C CYS A 183 -8.38 16.33 6.53
N LEU A 184 -9.53 16.97 6.23
CA LEU A 184 -9.64 18.41 6.09
C LEU A 184 -9.18 19.12 7.37
N LYS A 185 -9.74 18.71 8.51
CA LYS A 185 -9.39 19.24 9.82
C LYS A 185 -7.89 19.07 10.12
N TYR A 186 -7.34 17.88 9.87
CA TYR A 186 -5.91 17.61 10.05
C TYR A 186 -5.02 18.56 9.24
N PHE A 187 -5.32 18.80 7.96
CA PHE A 187 -4.50 19.72 7.14
C PHE A 187 -4.64 21.17 7.61
N HIS A 188 -5.84 21.60 7.98
CA HIS A 188 -6.07 22.93 8.52
C HIS A 188 -5.29 23.16 9.84
N GLU A 189 -5.35 22.22 10.78
CA GLU A 189 -4.60 22.26 12.04
C GLU A 189 -3.07 22.25 11.85
N LYS A 190 -2.59 21.79 10.69
CA LYS A 190 -1.17 21.87 10.30
C LYS A 190 -0.78 23.21 9.65
N GLY A 191 -1.67 24.20 9.66
CA GLY A 191 -1.41 25.56 9.18
C GLY A 191 -1.65 25.76 7.69
N VAL A 192 -2.37 24.85 7.01
CA VAL A 192 -2.79 25.07 5.62
C VAL A 192 -4.03 25.96 5.62
N SER A 193 -3.92 27.17 5.06
CA SER A 193 -5.03 28.13 4.98
C SER A 193 -6.18 27.59 4.14
N LEU A 194 -7.41 27.85 4.61
CA LEU A 194 -8.66 27.54 3.93
C LEU A 194 -9.12 28.75 3.13
N ARG A 195 -8.72 28.82 1.86
CA ARG A 195 -9.15 29.92 0.97
C ARG A 195 -10.38 29.56 0.16
N TYR A 196 -11.18 30.58 -0.14
CA TYR A 196 -12.35 30.45 -0.99
C TYR A 196 -12.02 29.86 -2.36
N LYS A 197 -12.80 28.85 -2.77
CA LYS A 197 -12.69 28.20 -4.08
C LYS A 197 -14.07 27.87 -4.63
N PHE A 198 -14.49 28.67 -5.61
CA PHE A 198 -15.79 28.60 -6.28
C PHE A 198 -16.18 27.17 -6.71
N ASN A 199 -15.24 26.41 -7.28
CA ASN A 199 -15.49 25.07 -7.80
C ASN A 199 -15.86 24.01 -6.74
N PHE A 200 -15.63 24.27 -5.44
CA PHE A 200 -15.99 23.30 -4.39
C PHE A 200 -17.46 23.39 -4.01
N ILE A 201 -17.99 24.61 -4.00
CA ILE A 201 -19.34 24.87 -3.52
C ILE A 201 -20.38 24.28 -4.49
N HIS A 202 -20.10 24.32 -5.80
CA HIS A 202 -20.95 23.65 -6.78
C HIS A 202 -21.03 22.13 -6.59
N LYS A 203 -19.89 21.47 -6.29
CA LYS A 203 -19.88 20.03 -5.98
C LYS A 203 -20.51 19.71 -4.63
N ALA A 204 -20.52 20.69 -3.72
CA ALA A 204 -21.17 20.54 -2.43
C ALA A 204 -22.68 20.40 -2.57
N ILE A 205 -23.31 21.10 -3.52
CA ILE A 205 -24.73 20.96 -3.83
C ILE A 205 -25.08 19.52 -4.23
N GLU A 206 -24.26 18.86 -5.07
CA GLU A 206 -24.50 17.48 -5.51
C GLU A 206 -24.45 16.45 -4.37
N LYS A 207 -23.71 16.73 -3.30
CA LYS A 207 -23.43 15.78 -2.20
C LYS A 207 -24.04 16.22 -0.87
N PHE A 208 -24.84 17.28 -0.86
CA PHE A 208 -25.27 17.94 0.37
C PHE A 208 -26.14 17.03 1.25
N GLU A 209 -26.86 16.07 0.69
CA GLU A 209 -27.67 15.11 1.45
C GLU A 209 -26.82 14.17 2.34
N ASN A 210 -25.52 14.04 2.08
CA ASN A 210 -24.64 13.19 2.89
C ASN A 210 -24.24 13.91 4.21
N PRO A 211 -24.61 13.39 5.39
CA PRO A 211 -24.33 14.04 6.67
C PRO A 211 -22.83 14.22 6.97
N GLU A 212 -22.00 13.25 6.57
CA GLU A 212 -20.53 13.36 6.72
C GLU A 212 -19.95 14.44 5.80
N TYR A 213 -20.53 14.60 4.61
CA TYR A 213 -20.17 15.69 3.71
C TYR A 213 -20.59 17.05 4.28
N GLN A 214 -21.80 17.17 4.83
CA GLN A 214 -22.26 18.40 5.50
C GLN A 214 -21.31 18.82 6.62
N LYS A 215 -20.85 17.87 7.44
CA LYS A 215 -19.88 18.13 8.50
C LYS A 215 -18.56 18.69 7.97
N CYS A 216 -18.06 18.10 6.88
CA CYS A 216 -16.87 18.59 6.17
C CYS A 216 -17.06 20.01 5.64
N LEU A 217 -18.21 20.27 4.99
CA LEU A 217 -18.52 21.55 4.40
C LEU A 217 -18.72 22.65 5.45
N ASN A 218 -19.46 22.38 6.52
CA ASN A 218 -19.66 23.33 7.61
C ASN A 218 -18.32 23.77 8.21
N TYR A 219 -17.44 22.80 8.50
CA TYR A 219 -16.09 23.11 8.99
C TYR A 219 -15.29 23.98 8.01
N TYR A 220 -15.37 23.69 6.71
CA TYR A 220 -14.71 24.50 5.68
C TYR A 220 -15.23 25.95 5.67
N VAL A 221 -16.56 26.13 5.69
CA VAL A 221 -17.22 27.45 5.67
C VAL A 221 -16.90 28.26 6.93
N GLU A 222 -16.96 27.63 8.10
CA GLU A 222 -16.69 28.27 9.41
C GLU A 222 -15.25 28.78 9.55
N ASN A 223 -14.31 28.13 8.87
CA ASN A 223 -12.88 28.43 8.97
C ASN A 223 -12.33 29.07 7.68
N LEU A 224 -13.21 29.53 6.79
CA LEU A 224 -12.79 30.10 5.52
C LEU A 224 -12.19 31.50 5.71
N GLU A 225 -11.02 31.71 5.11
CA GLU A 225 -10.43 33.03 4.92
C GLU A 225 -10.95 33.61 3.60
N TYR A 226 -11.68 34.72 3.69
CA TYR A 226 -12.22 35.44 2.54
C TYR A 226 -11.21 36.49 2.07
N GLU A 227 -10.93 36.54 0.78
CA GLU A 227 -10.10 37.59 0.19
C GLU A 227 -10.96 38.80 -0.21
N THR A 228 -12.25 38.59 -0.48
CA THR A 228 -13.18 39.67 -0.87
C THR A 228 -14.57 39.55 -0.22
N GLU A 229 -15.27 40.68 -0.11
CA GLU A 229 -16.65 40.74 0.39
C GLU A 229 -17.65 40.02 -0.55
N PHE A 230 -17.34 39.97 -1.85
CA PHE A 230 -18.13 39.24 -2.84
C PHE A 230 -18.14 37.73 -2.57
N GLU A 231 -16.98 37.15 -2.24
CA GLU A 231 -16.85 35.73 -1.92
C GLU A 231 -17.69 35.35 -0.71
N LYS A 232 -17.66 36.20 0.33
CA LYS A 232 -18.47 36.04 1.53
C LYS A 232 -19.96 36.04 1.21
N LYS A 233 -20.43 37.07 0.51
CA LYS A 233 -21.85 37.21 0.14
C LYS A 233 -22.34 36.06 -0.74
N TYR A 234 -21.50 35.58 -1.66
CA TYR A 234 -21.84 34.45 -2.53
C TYR A 234 -21.94 33.15 -1.74
N LEU A 235 -21.00 32.89 -0.82
CA LEU A 235 -21.05 31.71 0.03
C LEU A 235 -22.28 31.73 0.95
N ASP A 236 -22.58 32.88 1.56
CA ASP A 236 -23.78 33.06 2.40
C ASP A 236 -25.05 32.71 1.62
N THR A 237 -25.16 33.17 0.37
CA THR A 237 -26.29 32.85 -0.52
C THR A 237 -26.41 31.34 -0.78
N ILE A 238 -25.29 30.64 -0.90
CA ILE A 238 -25.32 29.18 -1.11
C ILE A 238 -25.61 28.44 0.18
N VAL A 239 -25.00 28.83 1.30
CA VAL A 239 -25.29 28.25 2.61
C VAL A 239 -26.76 28.41 2.95
N GLU A 240 -27.35 29.57 2.67
CA GLU A 240 -28.79 29.81 2.81
C GLU A 240 -29.60 28.85 1.93
N LYS A 241 -29.28 28.73 0.64
CA LYS A 241 -29.91 27.77 -0.28
C LYS A 241 -29.78 26.32 0.18
N LEU A 242 -28.62 25.92 0.70
CA LEU A 242 -28.38 24.58 1.22
C LEU A 242 -29.10 24.35 2.56
N SER A 243 -29.22 25.37 3.40
CA SER A 243 -30.00 25.31 4.64
C SER A 243 -31.50 25.18 4.38
N LEU A 244 -32.00 25.74 3.28
CA LEU A 244 -33.36 25.53 2.78
C LEU A 244 -33.60 24.12 2.23
N ILE A 245 -32.54 23.36 1.91
CA ILE A 245 -32.63 21.93 1.55
C ILE A 245 -32.72 21.03 2.80
N LYS A 246 -32.51 21.57 4.01
CA LYS A 246 -32.94 20.89 5.25
C LYS A 246 -34.43 21.11 5.46
N VAL A 247 -35.25 20.45 4.64
CA VAL A 247 -36.69 20.30 4.90
C VAL A 247 -37.06 18.85 4.60
N GLU A 248 -37.51 18.20 5.69
CA GLU A 248 -38.11 16.85 5.83
C GLU A 248 -37.18 15.63 5.92
#